data_AF-A0A090L4B8-F1
#
_entry.id   AF-A0A090L4B8-F1
#
_cell.length_a   1.000
_cell.length_b   1.000
_cell.length_c   1.000
_cell.angle_alpha   90.00
_cell.angle_beta   90.00
_cell.angle_gamma   90.00
#
_symmetry.space_group_name_H-M   'P 1'
#
loop_
_entity.id
_entity.type
_entity.pdbx_description
1 polymer ?
#
loop_
_entity_poly.entity_id
_entity_poly.type
_entity_poly.pdbx_seq_one_letter_code
_entity_poly.pdbx_strand_id
1 'polypeptide(L)'
;MSWYDEDFIGDLSKPVLVVGAGGIGCELLKSLSLAGFSNIEVFDLDTIDVSNLNRQFLFHKEHVGKPKAEVATKAILKKFPSISIKYYYDSIMSEKYGFQFFKRFAVIFNALDNFAARNFVNRMCLAAEIPLIDAGTSGYIGSCRPIIPFKTECFECMGQNNGKERTYPGCTIRNTPSEPIHCIVWAKYLFNQLFSEYNEHEDVTPNQKVTTDVVENEEEKGVGKDVANDEQPIENLRMFAERISFCPSQLFNKIFYEGPKKLLEHSHLWEKRPAPKPILWETLSYNFKDSQLNTEFSQENIDQHKILTMEENLLVFEDCLKKLRKMALEKEKKGQYLYWDKDEQNSMNFVSACGNIRAYIFGISQTKPFEVKSMAGKIITAIASTNAIIAACAMNEGVKLLRGMNNNLRVSYLVEEPYHKGDLITSCEPFGPSEECIACSKVKRCHYKVNLNKMTVINLRDEILKKDMSLTSPSVCCNKTGKIIICDENSINEDTMKKCLKDVGITSGSFLDIDDFFQQFNLVLCLHHSDDFGDTDFEDITTSYGEDSKVLLGKRTAVDNIDEVEKDAKRLRVN
;
A
#
# COMPACT_ATOMS: atom_id res chain seq x y z
N MET A 1 5.74 5.19 49.64
CA MET A 1 4.87 5.91 48.69
C MET A 1 4.33 4.89 47.71
N SER A 2 3.00 4.80 47.60
CA SER A 2 2.35 4.11 46.48
C SER A 2 2.83 4.77 45.19
N TRP A 3 3.23 3.99 44.18
CA TRP A 3 3.56 4.53 42.85
C TRP A 3 2.32 5.07 42.12
N TYR A 4 1.11 4.76 42.65
CA TYR A 4 -0.16 5.41 42.36
C TYR A 4 -0.38 6.55 43.36
N ASP A 5 0.14 7.74 43.06
CA ASP A 5 -0.16 8.98 43.77
C ASP A 5 -1.21 9.81 43.00
N GLU A 6 -1.70 10.90 43.60
CA GLU A 6 -2.69 11.78 42.96
C GLU A 6 -2.16 12.38 41.64
N ASP A 7 -0.87 12.68 41.57
CA ASP A 7 -0.21 13.18 40.36
C ASP A 7 -0.26 12.13 39.25
N PHE A 8 0.04 10.86 39.56
CA PHE A 8 -0.04 9.75 38.61
C PHE A 8 -1.46 9.56 38.08
N ILE A 9 -2.47 9.63 38.96
CA ILE A 9 -3.88 9.56 38.54
C ILE A 9 -4.24 10.76 37.66
N GLY A 10 -3.78 11.96 38.02
CA GLY A 10 -3.94 13.18 37.22
C GLY A 10 -3.33 13.05 35.83
N ASP A 11 -2.12 12.48 35.73
CA ASP A 11 -1.44 12.22 34.47
C ASP A 11 -2.25 11.27 33.57
N LEU A 12 -2.79 10.19 34.12
CA LEU A 12 -3.61 9.20 33.39
C LEU A 12 -5.01 9.71 33.01
N SER A 13 -5.46 10.82 33.59
CA SER A 13 -6.72 11.47 33.23
C SER A 13 -6.62 12.36 31.98
N LYS A 14 -5.39 12.66 31.53
CA LYS A 14 -5.16 13.47 30.34
C LYS A 14 -5.70 12.74 29.09
N PRO A 15 -6.29 13.47 28.12
CA PRO A 15 -6.84 12.89 26.92
C PRO A 15 -5.75 12.23 26.07
N VAL A 16 -5.99 10.98 25.64
CA VAL A 16 -5.13 10.26 24.69
C VAL A 16 -5.91 9.78 23.47
N LEU A 17 -5.21 9.63 22.35
CA LEU A 17 -5.79 9.14 21.10
C LEU A 17 -5.18 7.81 20.69
N VAL A 18 -6.00 6.83 20.36
CA VAL A 18 -5.58 5.56 19.73
C VAL A 18 -6.06 5.54 18.29
N VAL A 19 -5.12 5.50 17.34
CA VAL A 19 -5.42 5.49 15.91
C VAL A 19 -5.28 4.06 15.37
N GLY A 20 -6.41 3.40 15.15
CA GLY A 20 -6.54 2.00 14.77
C GLY A 20 -7.11 1.14 15.90
N ALA A 21 -8.17 0.40 15.62
CA ALA A 21 -8.83 -0.57 16.51
C ALA A 21 -8.64 -2.03 16.03
N GLY A 22 -7.53 -2.28 15.32
CA GLY A 22 -7.11 -3.62 14.88
C GLY A 22 -6.49 -4.48 15.98
N GLY A 23 -5.50 -5.32 15.63
CA GLY A 23 -4.83 -6.25 16.56
C GLY A 23 -4.18 -5.54 17.75
N ILE A 24 -3.23 -4.65 17.46
CA ILE A 24 -2.56 -3.80 18.46
C ILE A 24 -3.59 -2.90 19.16
N GLY A 25 -4.50 -2.28 18.40
CA GLY A 25 -5.50 -1.35 18.93
C GLY A 25 -6.39 -1.97 20.01
N CYS A 26 -6.91 -3.17 19.80
CA CYS A 26 -7.71 -3.89 20.79
C CYS A 26 -6.93 -4.16 22.10
N GLU A 27 -5.69 -4.65 21.97
CA GLU A 27 -4.81 -4.93 23.11
C GLU A 27 -4.40 -3.66 23.85
N LEU A 28 -4.18 -2.57 23.12
CA LEU A 28 -3.81 -1.27 23.66
C LEU A 28 -4.97 -0.64 24.43
N LEU A 29 -6.20 -0.63 23.88
CA LEU A 29 -7.39 -0.14 24.58
C LEU A 29 -7.59 -0.85 25.93
N LYS A 30 -7.44 -2.18 25.94
CA LYS A 30 -7.47 -2.98 27.17
C LYS A 30 -6.36 -2.58 28.14
N SER A 31 -5.13 -2.46 27.65
CA SER A 31 -3.97 -2.15 28.48
C SER A 31 -4.04 -0.74 29.09
N LEU A 32 -4.45 0.26 28.30
CA LEU A 32 -4.70 1.63 28.78
C LEU A 32 -5.81 1.66 29.84
N SER A 33 -6.94 0.98 29.57
CA SER A 33 -8.06 0.92 30.52
C SER A 33 -7.67 0.26 31.85
N LEU A 34 -6.92 -0.85 31.80
CA LEU A 34 -6.39 -1.53 32.98
C LEU A 34 -5.37 -0.70 33.74
N ALA A 35 -4.55 0.07 33.02
CA ALA A 35 -3.57 0.99 33.60
C ALA A 35 -4.22 2.25 34.20
N GLY A 36 -5.53 2.45 34.03
CA GLY A 36 -6.26 3.56 34.64
C GLY A 36 -6.36 4.83 33.79
N PHE A 37 -6.04 4.75 32.49
CA PHE A 37 -6.34 5.84 31.56
C PHE A 37 -7.86 6.03 31.48
N SER A 38 -8.34 7.24 31.76
CA SER A 38 -9.77 7.50 31.92
C SER A 38 -10.39 8.34 30.79
N ASN A 39 -9.58 8.92 29.90
CA ASN A 39 -10.05 9.74 28.79
C ASN A 39 -9.38 9.32 27.47
N ILE A 40 -10.03 8.43 26.73
CA ILE A 40 -9.49 7.81 25.52
C ILE A 40 -10.38 8.16 24.33
N GLU A 41 -9.78 8.63 23.24
CA GLU A 41 -10.44 8.69 21.93
C GLU A 41 -9.88 7.58 21.02
N VAL A 42 -10.72 6.92 20.23
CA VAL A 42 -10.29 5.83 19.32
C VAL A 42 -10.84 6.01 17.91
N PHE A 43 -9.96 5.79 16.91
CA PHE A 43 -10.29 5.81 15.49
C PHE A 43 -10.17 4.44 14.86
N ASP A 44 -11.10 4.11 13.98
CA ASP A 44 -10.93 3.07 12.97
C ASP A 44 -11.91 3.32 11.82
N LEU A 45 -11.49 3.09 10.58
CA LEU A 45 -12.33 3.30 9.39
C LEU A 45 -12.99 2.00 8.89
N ASP A 46 -12.62 0.86 9.46
CA ASP A 46 -13.06 -0.46 9.00
C ASP A 46 -14.24 -1.01 9.82
N THR A 47 -14.89 -2.01 9.21
CA THR A 47 -15.81 -2.91 9.90
C THR A 47 -15.11 -4.24 10.24
N ILE A 48 -15.72 -5.00 11.15
CA ILE A 48 -15.18 -6.28 11.62
C ILE A 48 -15.38 -7.37 10.57
N ASP A 49 -14.30 -8.08 10.24
CA ASP A 49 -14.32 -9.26 9.39
C ASP A 49 -14.06 -10.56 10.17
N VAL A 50 -14.50 -11.72 9.65
CA VAL A 50 -14.25 -13.03 10.26
C VAL A 50 -12.76 -13.30 10.46
N SER A 51 -11.93 -12.89 9.49
CA SER A 51 -10.47 -13.04 9.53
C SER A 51 -9.82 -12.26 10.68
N ASN A 52 -10.53 -11.31 11.29
CA ASN A 52 -10.02 -10.50 12.39
C ASN A 52 -10.09 -11.22 13.75
N LEU A 53 -11.02 -12.18 13.90
CA LEU A 53 -11.39 -12.78 15.18
C LEU A 53 -10.28 -13.60 15.84
N ASN A 54 -9.26 -14.03 15.09
CA ASN A 54 -8.12 -14.78 15.64
C ASN A 54 -7.17 -13.93 16.48
N ARG A 55 -7.24 -12.59 16.38
CA ARG A 55 -6.25 -11.67 16.99
C ARG A 55 -6.81 -10.35 17.51
N GLN A 56 -8.09 -10.07 17.26
CA GLN A 56 -8.79 -8.87 17.72
C GLN A 56 -9.86 -9.28 18.73
N PHE A 57 -9.41 -9.60 19.96
CA PHE A 57 -10.21 -10.33 20.94
C PHE A 57 -11.46 -9.59 21.47
N LEU A 58 -11.56 -8.28 21.23
CA LEU A 58 -12.77 -7.49 21.55
C LEU A 58 -13.94 -7.80 20.59
N PHE A 59 -13.68 -8.53 19.51
CA PHE A 59 -14.65 -8.84 18.48
C PHE A 59 -15.10 -10.30 18.55
N HIS A 60 -16.36 -10.54 18.22
CA HIS A 60 -16.99 -11.86 18.22
C HIS A 60 -17.76 -12.04 16.91
N LYS A 61 -18.16 -13.27 16.61
CA LYS A 61 -18.83 -13.61 15.34
C LYS A 61 -20.11 -12.80 15.10
N GLU A 62 -20.85 -12.46 16.16
CA GLU A 62 -22.04 -11.60 16.11
C GLU A 62 -21.77 -10.11 15.83
N HIS A 63 -20.50 -9.71 15.81
CA HIS A 63 -20.05 -8.36 15.52
C HIS A 63 -19.59 -8.16 14.07
N VAL A 64 -19.50 -9.23 13.27
CA VAL A 64 -19.07 -9.15 11.86
C VAL A 64 -19.95 -8.16 11.09
N GLY A 65 -19.32 -7.28 10.31
CA GLY A 65 -19.95 -6.18 9.57
C GLY A 65 -20.23 -4.91 10.38
N LYS A 66 -20.00 -4.90 11.70
CA LYS A 66 -20.14 -3.68 12.53
C LYS A 66 -18.83 -2.88 12.58
N PRO A 67 -18.88 -1.55 12.82
CA PRO A 67 -17.68 -0.72 12.94
C PRO A 67 -16.73 -1.17 14.07
N LYS A 68 -15.43 -1.31 13.77
CA LYS A 68 -14.42 -1.77 14.74
C LYS A 68 -14.34 -0.83 15.95
N ALA A 69 -14.20 0.47 15.73
CA ALA A 69 -14.06 1.47 16.79
C ALA A 69 -15.25 1.49 17.76
N GLU A 70 -16.47 1.35 17.24
CA GLU A 70 -17.70 1.29 18.03
C GLU A 70 -17.75 0.03 18.91
N VAL A 71 -17.56 -1.15 18.31
CA VAL A 71 -17.65 -2.42 19.05
C VAL A 71 -16.53 -2.54 20.08
N ALA A 72 -15.31 -2.12 19.75
CA ALA A 72 -14.18 -2.11 20.68
C ALA A 72 -14.49 -1.24 21.91
N THR A 73 -15.03 -0.05 21.67
CA THR A 73 -15.44 0.89 22.73
C THR A 73 -16.51 0.29 23.63
N LYS A 74 -17.57 -0.29 23.05
CA LYS A 74 -18.65 -0.94 23.83
C LYS A 74 -18.12 -2.12 24.66
N ALA A 75 -17.23 -2.93 24.10
CA ALA A 75 -16.64 -4.07 24.78
C ALA A 75 -15.82 -3.63 26.01
N ILE A 76 -15.03 -2.56 25.87
CA ILE A 76 -14.24 -2.00 26.96
C ILE A 76 -15.13 -1.35 28.03
N LEU A 77 -16.07 -0.48 27.63
CA LEU A 77 -16.97 0.21 28.57
C LEU A 77 -17.87 -0.75 29.35
N LYS A 78 -18.20 -1.92 28.79
CA LYS A 78 -18.90 -2.99 29.52
C LYS A 78 -18.10 -3.48 30.73
N LYS A 79 -16.77 -3.50 30.65
CA LYS A 79 -15.88 -3.96 31.72
C LYS A 79 -15.41 -2.81 32.63
N PHE A 80 -15.22 -1.62 32.06
CA PHE A 80 -14.74 -0.42 32.75
C PHE A 80 -15.76 0.72 32.52
N PRO A 81 -16.89 0.75 33.25
CA PRO A 81 -17.94 1.75 33.01
C PRO A 81 -17.57 3.17 33.46
N SER A 82 -16.51 3.33 34.25
CA SER A 82 -16.07 4.62 34.80
C SER A 82 -15.13 5.41 33.90
N ILE A 83 -14.61 4.81 32.81
CA ILE A 83 -13.74 5.51 31.87
C ILE A 83 -14.57 6.14 30.75
N SER A 84 -14.09 7.26 30.22
CA SER A 84 -14.67 7.94 29.07
C SER A 84 -13.94 7.49 27.82
N ILE A 85 -14.66 6.82 26.92
CA ILE A 85 -14.16 6.47 25.59
C ILE A 85 -15.07 7.07 24.52
N LYS A 86 -14.49 7.89 23.64
CA LYS A 86 -15.18 8.37 22.44
C LYS A 86 -14.60 7.68 21.21
N TYR A 87 -15.46 7.11 20.37
CA TYR A 87 -15.04 6.45 19.14
C TYR A 87 -15.39 7.28 17.91
N TYR A 88 -14.62 7.04 16.84
CA TYR A 88 -14.85 7.59 15.52
C TYR A 88 -14.76 6.46 14.50
N TYR A 89 -15.85 6.27 13.76
CA TYR A 89 -15.89 5.42 12.58
C TYR A 89 -15.67 6.29 11.34
N ASP A 90 -14.42 6.69 11.13
CA ASP A 90 -13.99 7.60 10.06
C ASP A 90 -12.49 7.40 9.81
N SER A 91 -12.00 7.87 8.66
CA SER A 91 -10.57 7.94 8.40
C SER A 91 -9.95 9.10 9.19
N ILE A 92 -8.83 8.85 9.87
CA ILE A 92 -8.07 9.90 10.55
C ILE A 92 -7.55 10.97 9.57
N MET A 93 -7.41 10.62 8.29
CA MET A 93 -6.99 11.51 7.22
C MET A 93 -8.11 12.39 6.67
N SER A 94 -9.34 12.27 7.18
CA SER A 94 -10.45 13.14 6.78
C SER A 94 -10.16 14.60 7.16
N GLU A 95 -10.55 15.54 6.28
CA GLU A 95 -10.39 17.00 6.46
C GLU A 95 -10.96 17.54 7.79
N LYS A 96 -11.85 16.78 8.44
CA LYS A 96 -12.42 17.10 9.76
C LYS A 96 -11.38 17.11 10.88
N TYR A 97 -10.26 16.40 10.70
CA TYR A 97 -9.29 16.10 11.76
C TYR A 97 -7.94 16.78 11.50
N GLY A 98 -7.94 18.10 11.43
CA GLY A 98 -6.73 18.91 11.24
C GLY A 98 -5.97 19.23 12.53
N PHE A 99 -5.07 20.22 12.47
CA PHE A 99 -4.15 20.61 13.55
C PHE A 99 -4.83 20.78 14.92
N GLN A 100 -5.98 21.47 14.96
CA GLN A 100 -6.71 21.73 16.20
C GLN A 100 -7.25 20.46 16.86
N PHE A 101 -7.55 19.42 16.07
CA PHE A 101 -8.01 18.15 16.60
C PHE A 101 -6.89 17.43 17.36
N PHE A 102 -5.69 17.35 16.76
CA PHE A 102 -4.52 16.68 17.31
C PHE A 102 -3.98 17.36 18.59
N LYS A 103 -3.98 18.70 18.63
CA LYS A 103 -3.45 19.49 19.75
C LYS A 103 -4.15 19.23 21.10
N ARG A 104 -5.31 18.58 21.10
CA ARG A 104 -6.10 18.31 22.32
C ARG A 104 -5.54 17.16 23.15
N PHE A 105 -4.71 16.30 22.57
CA PHE A 105 -4.22 15.08 23.21
C PHE A 105 -2.87 15.28 23.88
N ALA A 106 -2.64 14.55 24.98
CA ALA A 106 -1.34 14.54 25.65
C ALA A 106 -0.36 13.54 25.01
N VAL A 107 -0.87 12.41 24.53
CA VAL A 107 -0.12 11.37 23.82
C VAL A 107 -1.03 10.74 22.75
N ILE A 108 -0.46 10.44 21.59
CA ILE A 108 -1.15 9.75 20.50
C ILE A 108 -0.47 8.39 20.28
N PHE A 109 -1.25 7.33 20.08
CA PHE A 109 -0.79 5.98 19.82
C PHE A 109 -1.21 5.54 18.42
N ASN A 110 -0.23 5.20 17.59
CA ASN A 110 -0.44 4.62 16.28
C ASN A 110 -0.52 3.10 16.37
N ALA A 111 -1.65 2.54 15.92
CA ALA A 111 -1.90 1.11 15.77
C ALA A 111 -2.39 0.78 14.34
N LEU A 112 -1.88 1.55 13.37
CA LEU A 112 -2.23 1.52 11.95
C LEU A 112 -1.42 0.47 11.18
N ASP A 113 -1.88 0.04 10.01
CA ASP A 113 -1.23 -0.98 9.17
C ASP A 113 -0.75 -0.46 7.81
N ASN A 114 -0.95 0.83 7.52
CA ASN A 114 -0.56 1.44 6.26
C ASN A 114 0.34 2.67 6.46
N PHE A 115 1.34 2.82 5.60
CA PHE A 115 2.34 3.88 5.70
C PHE A 115 1.76 5.27 5.50
N ALA A 116 0.82 5.45 4.55
CA ALA A 116 0.24 6.76 4.26
C ALA A 116 -0.46 7.37 5.49
N ALA A 117 -1.28 6.60 6.20
CA ALA A 117 -1.93 7.06 7.42
C ALA A 117 -0.93 7.25 8.58
N ARG A 118 0.11 6.41 8.68
CA ARG A 118 1.17 6.60 9.68
C ARG A 118 1.97 7.89 9.42
N ASN A 119 2.31 8.18 8.16
CA ASN A 119 2.97 9.43 7.74
C ASN A 119 2.07 10.64 8.04
N PHE A 120 0.78 10.55 7.72
CA PHE A 120 -0.18 11.59 8.08
C PHE A 120 -0.18 11.88 9.58
N VAL A 121 -0.38 10.85 10.42
CA VAL A 121 -0.40 11.03 11.88
C VAL A 121 0.95 11.55 12.39
N ASN A 122 2.07 11.05 11.87
CA ASN A 122 3.41 11.54 12.18
C ASN A 122 3.53 13.06 11.94
N ARG A 123 3.15 13.54 10.76
CA ARG A 123 3.20 14.97 10.40
C ARG A 123 2.27 15.80 11.26
N MET A 124 1.06 15.32 11.53
CA MET A 124 0.11 16.01 12.41
C MET A 124 0.63 16.11 13.86
N CYS A 125 1.29 15.07 14.37
CA CYS A 125 1.92 15.08 15.69
C CYS A 125 3.13 16.02 15.74
N LEU A 126 3.96 16.04 14.69
CA LEU A 126 5.06 17.00 14.55
C LEU A 126 4.54 18.44 14.55
N ALA A 127 3.53 18.72 13.74
CA ALA A 127 2.92 20.05 13.64
C ALA A 127 2.28 20.50 14.96
N ALA A 128 1.52 19.61 15.61
CA ALA A 128 0.84 19.90 16.88
C ALA A 128 1.78 19.82 18.10
N GLU A 129 3.04 19.42 17.92
CA GLU A 129 4.03 19.15 18.97
C GLU A 129 3.52 18.16 20.04
N ILE A 130 2.77 17.15 19.62
CA ILE A 130 2.25 16.10 20.49
C ILE A 130 3.10 14.84 20.38
N PRO A 131 3.54 14.22 21.50
CA PRO A 131 4.23 12.94 21.47
C PRO A 131 3.40 11.83 20.82
N LEU A 132 4.06 11.05 19.95
CA LEU A 132 3.48 9.91 19.24
C LEU A 132 4.17 8.62 19.71
N ILE A 133 3.42 7.54 19.85
CA ILE A 133 3.98 6.20 20.00
C ILE A 133 3.55 5.38 18.79
N ASP A 134 4.50 5.02 17.94
CA ASP A 134 4.25 4.17 16.78
C ASP A 134 4.51 2.71 17.13
N ALA A 135 3.52 1.84 16.85
CA ALA A 135 3.58 0.42 17.11
C ALA A 135 3.32 -0.37 15.82
N GLY A 136 4.10 -1.42 15.58
CA GLY A 136 3.98 -2.27 14.39
C GLY A 136 4.29 -3.73 14.69
N THR A 137 3.67 -4.64 13.93
CA THR A 137 3.82 -6.09 14.08
C THR A 137 3.78 -6.78 12.73
N SER A 138 4.57 -7.84 12.57
CA SER A 138 4.53 -8.76 11.44
C SER A 138 4.90 -10.16 11.95
N GLY A 139 3.98 -11.12 11.90
CA GLY A 139 4.21 -12.47 12.43
C GLY A 139 4.66 -12.46 13.90
N TYR A 140 5.86 -13.00 14.16
CA TYR A 140 6.48 -13.05 15.49
C TYR A 140 7.34 -11.82 15.83
N ILE A 141 7.52 -10.90 14.88
CA ILE A 141 8.33 -9.71 15.06
C ILE A 141 7.46 -8.46 15.26
N GLY A 142 8.01 -7.45 15.93
CA GLY A 142 7.31 -6.19 16.13
C GLY A 142 8.19 -5.09 16.70
N SER A 143 7.68 -3.87 16.70
CA SER A 143 8.38 -2.71 17.24
C SER A 143 7.43 -1.73 17.91
N CYS A 144 7.96 -1.01 18.91
CA CYS A 144 7.30 0.08 19.60
C CYS A 144 8.29 1.24 19.73
N ARG A 145 7.95 2.40 19.16
CA ARG A 145 8.82 3.58 19.06
C ARG A 145 8.13 4.82 19.64
N PRO A 146 8.60 5.38 20.77
CA PRO A 146 8.18 6.69 21.20
C PRO A 146 8.88 7.78 20.38
N ILE A 147 8.09 8.72 19.87
CA ILE A 147 8.49 9.84 19.03
C ILE A 147 8.17 11.13 19.80
N ILE A 148 9.21 11.88 20.17
CA ILE A 148 9.07 13.25 20.68
C ILE A 148 9.38 14.22 19.55
N PRO A 149 8.43 15.07 19.13
CA PRO A 149 8.62 16.02 18.06
C PRO A 149 9.94 16.78 18.14
N PHE A 150 10.71 16.73 17.05
CA PHE A 150 12.00 17.40 16.87
C PHE A 150 13.11 17.06 17.88
N LYS A 151 12.90 16.08 18.77
CA LYS A 151 13.91 15.61 19.74
C LYS A 151 14.38 14.19 19.44
N THR A 152 13.47 13.33 19.00
CA THR A 152 13.81 11.98 18.52
C THR A 152 13.63 11.92 17.01
N GLU A 153 14.09 10.84 16.39
CA GLU A 153 13.68 10.47 15.05
C GLU A 153 12.15 10.40 14.96
N CYS A 154 11.61 10.88 13.84
CA CYS A 154 10.19 10.75 13.53
C CYS A 154 9.96 9.49 12.69
N PHE A 155 8.69 9.17 12.41
CA PHE A 155 8.36 7.95 11.65
C PHE A 155 9.05 7.92 10.27
N GLU A 156 9.14 9.06 9.60
CA GLU A 156 9.71 9.19 8.26
C GLU A 156 11.25 9.30 8.25
N CYS A 157 11.93 9.32 9.41
CA CYS A 157 13.40 9.22 9.47
C CYS A 157 13.92 7.83 9.08
N MET A 158 13.09 6.79 9.25
CA MET A 158 13.49 5.40 9.07
C MET A 158 13.69 5.00 7.60
N GLY A 159 13.45 5.91 6.66
CA GLY A 159 13.54 5.66 5.22
C GLY A 159 12.38 4.82 4.68
N GLN A 160 11.97 5.09 3.44
CA GLN A 160 10.88 4.38 2.76
C GLN A 160 11.27 2.97 2.24
N ASN A 161 12.51 2.54 2.42
CA ASN A 161 13.02 1.31 1.79
C ASN A 161 12.44 0.00 2.37
N ASN A 162 11.71 0.06 3.48
CA ASN A 162 11.16 -1.13 4.14
C ASN A 162 9.70 -1.46 3.74
N GLY A 163 9.17 -0.83 2.69
CA GLY A 163 7.78 -1.06 2.31
C GLY A 163 7.31 -0.51 0.97
N LYS A 164 8.20 -0.01 0.08
CA LYS A 164 7.78 0.29 -1.28
C LYS A 164 7.20 -0.99 -1.88
N GLU A 165 5.97 -0.90 -2.39
CA GLU A 165 5.31 -2.03 -3.00
C GLU A 165 6.24 -2.63 -4.05
N ARG A 166 6.44 -3.96 -4.05
CA ARG A 166 7.19 -4.61 -5.14
C ARG A 166 6.45 -4.29 -6.44
N THR A 167 6.99 -3.34 -7.20
CA THR A 167 6.53 -3.00 -8.53
C THR A 167 7.17 -3.98 -9.50
N TYR A 168 6.34 -4.54 -10.37
CA TYR A 168 6.79 -5.48 -11.38
C TYR A 168 6.77 -4.79 -12.74
N PRO A 169 7.80 -4.99 -13.58
CA PRO A 169 7.83 -4.45 -14.93
C PRO A 169 6.55 -4.79 -15.71
N GLY A 170 5.96 -3.79 -16.38
CA GLY A 170 4.76 -4.00 -17.20
C GLY A 170 4.96 -5.09 -18.26
N CYS A 171 6.15 -5.16 -18.87
CA CYS A 171 6.54 -6.21 -19.81
C CYS A 171 6.59 -7.61 -19.16
N THR A 172 7.02 -7.72 -17.89
CA THR A 172 6.99 -8.99 -17.15
C THR A 172 5.56 -9.41 -16.85
N ILE A 173 4.69 -8.48 -16.44
CA ILE A 173 3.29 -8.78 -16.13
C ILE A 173 2.48 -9.14 -17.39
N ARG A 174 2.64 -8.38 -18.48
CA ARG A 174 1.86 -8.52 -19.73
C ARG A 174 2.37 -9.65 -20.63
N ASN A 175 3.69 -9.72 -20.84
CA ASN A 175 4.27 -10.55 -21.90
C ASN A 175 4.95 -11.81 -21.34
N THR A 176 5.79 -11.67 -20.31
CA THR A 176 6.71 -12.76 -19.91
C THR A 176 6.74 -13.05 -18.40
N PRO A 177 5.60 -13.45 -17.80
CA PRO A 177 5.56 -13.80 -16.39
C PRO A 177 6.45 -15.02 -16.12
N SER A 178 7.16 -15.00 -14.99
CA SER A 178 8.06 -16.08 -14.57
C SER A 178 7.75 -16.68 -13.19
N GLU A 179 6.87 -16.05 -12.42
CA GLU A 179 6.56 -16.41 -11.03
C GLU A 179 5.04 -16.32 -10.80
N PRO A 180 4.48 -17.09 -9.84
CA PRO A 180 3.04 -17.04 -9.57
C PRO A 180 2.53 -15.63 -9.24
N ILE A 181 3.34 -14.83 -8.53
CA ILE A 181 2.97 -13.45 -8.18
C ILE A 181 2.74 -12.57 -9.41
N HIS A 182 3.49 -12.78 -10.51
CA HIS A 182 3.29 -12.04 -11.75
C HIS A 182 1.90 -12.34 -12.36
N CYS A 183 1.46 -13.59 -12.30
CA CYS A 183 0.14 -14.00 -12.78
C CYS A 183 -0.99 -13.44 -11.90
N ILE A 184 -0.75 -13.34 -10.58
CA ILE A 184 -1.71 -12.79 -9.62
C ILE A 184 -1.85 -11.28 -9.78
N VAL A 185 -0.74 -10.54 -9.93
CA VAL A 185 -0.75 -9.10 -10.23
C VAL A 185 -1.47 -8.84 -11.56
N TRP A 186 -1.18 -9.63 -12.59
CA TRP A 186 -1.89 -9.56 -13.86
C TRP A 186 -3.41 -9.81 -13.69
N ALA A 187 -3.81 -10.75 -12.84
CA ALA A 187 -5.22 -11.05 -12.60
C ALA A 187 -5.94 -9.91 -11.86
N LYS A 188 -5.24 -9.17 -10.98
CA LYS A 188 -5.77 -7.95 -10.36
C LYS A 188 -5.96 -6.84 -11.40
N TYR A 189 -4.99 -6.65 -12.29
CA TYR A 189 -5.11 -5.70 -13.40
C TYR A 189 -6.27 -6.07 -14.34
N LEU A 190 -6.45 -7.36 -14.61
CA LEU A 190 -7.59 -7.84 -15.38
C LEU A 190 -8.92 -7.51 -14.70
N PHE A 191 -9.01 -7.68 -13.37
CA PHE A 191 -10.20 -7.28 -12.61
C PHE A 191 -10.49 -5.79 -12.80
N ASN A 192 -9.48 -4.94 -12.62
CA ASN A 192 -9.63 -3.49 -12.72
C ASN A 192 -10.05 -3.07 -14.14
N GLN A 193 -9.42 -3.65 -15.17
CA GLN A 193 -9.77 -3.42 -16.57
C GLN A 193 -11.22 -3.79 -16.91
N LEU A 194 -11.79 -4.81 -16.24
CA LEU A 194 -13.16 -5.27 -16.51
C LEU A 194 -14.22 -4.53 -15.69
N PHE A 195 -13.92 -4.13 -14.45
CA PHE A 195 -14.93 -3.69 -13.48
C PHE A 195 -14.66 -2.31 -12.85
N SER A 196 -13.42 -1.84 -12.89
CA SER A 196 -12.98 -0.57 -12.29
C SER A 196 -12.82 0.53 -13.34
N GLU A 197 -12.40 1.71 -12.90
CA GLU A 197 -11.99 2.80 -13.79
C GLU A 197 -10.76 2.37 -14.61
N TYR A 198 -10.73 2.77 -15.90
CA TYR A 198 -9.65 2.39 -16.80
C TYR A 198 -8.33 3.04 -16.38
N ASN A 199 -7.28 2.23 -16.27
CA ASN A 199 -5.92 2.67 -15.99
C ASN A 199 -4.96 2.07 -17.03
N GLU A 200 -4.24 2.93 -17.76
CA GLU A 200 -3.30 2.52 -18.83
C GLU A 200 -2.10 1.72 -18.30
N HIS A 201 -1.66 1.99 -17.07
CA HIS A 201 -0.55 1.29 -16.44
C HIS A 201 -0.93 -0.16 -16.09
N GLU A 202 -2.23 -0.43 -15.89
CA GLU A 202 -2.79 -1.74 -15.57
C GLU A 202 -3.38 -2.46 -16.80
N ASP A 203 -3.01 -2.05 -18.02
CA ASP A 203 -3.43 -2.79 -19.20
C ASP A 203 -2.84 -4.22 -19.18
N VAL A 204 -3.66 -5.18 -19.59
CA VAL A 204 -3.36 -6.62 -19.59
C VAL A 204 -3.12 -7.17 -21.00
N THR A 205 -3.35 -6.35 -22.03
CA THR A 205 -3.15 -6.75 -23.42
C THR A 205 -1.65 -6.81 -23.77
N PRO A 206 -1.23 -7.78 -24.61
CA PRO A 206 0.14 -7.86 -25.10
C PRO A 206 0.58 -6.56 -25.79
N ASN A 207 1.72 -6.02 -25.39
CA ASN A 207 2.20 -4.72 -25.86
C ASN A 207 2.73 -4.83 -27.31
N GLN A 208 2.22 -4.02 -28.24
CA GLN A 208 2.68 -4.00 -29.65
C GLN A 208 4.02 -3.27 -29.85
N LYS A 209 4.49 -2.51 -28.86
CA LYS A 209 5.78 -1.81 -28.91
C LYS A 209 6.80 -2.51 -28.02
N VAL A 210 7.34 -3.63 -28.49
CA VAL A 210 8.68 -4.06 -28.06
C VAL A 210 9.65 -3.31 -28.97
N THR A 211 10.05 -2.10 -28.58
CA THR A 211 11.21 -1.48 -29.20
C THR A 211 12.43 -2.29 -28.78
N THR A 212 12.90 -3.14 -29.69
CA THR A 212 14.27 -3.64 -29.63
C THR A 212 15.19 -2.43 -29.71
N ASP A 213 15.91 -2.15 -28.64
CA ASP A 213 17.11 -1.29 -28.63
C ASP A 213 18.20 -1.93 -29.48
N VAL A 214 18.01 -1.90 -30.80
CA VAL A 214 19.08 -2.09 -31.77
C VAL A 214 19.06 -0.86 -32.65
N VAL A 215 20.08 -0.03 -32.45
CA VAL A 215 20.45 1.06 -33.34
C VAL A 215 20.75 0.44 -34.71
N GLU A 216 19.79 0.50 -35.64
CA GLU A 216 20.08 0.36 -37.06
C GLU A 216 19.76 1.68 -37.75
N ASN A 217 20.85 2.38 -38.08
CA ASN A 217 20.87 3.48 -39.03
C ASN A 217 20.41 2.95 -40.39
N GLU A 218 19.32 3.48 -40.95
CA GLU A 218 19.16 3.54 -42.40
C GLU A 218 18.63 4.90 -42.84
N GLU A 219 19.52 5.64 -43.51
CA GLU A 219 19.22 6.79 -44.34
C GLU A 219 18.44 6.37 -45.60
N GLU A 220 17.48 7.21 -45.98
CA GLU A 220 16.92 7.43 -47.32
C GLU A 220 16.46 6.24 -48.18
N LYS A 221 15.13 6.20 -48.41
CA LYS A 221 14.53 6.40 -49.76
C LYS A 221 13.01 6.58 -49.66
N GLY A 222 12.53 7.73 -50.11
CA GLY A 222 11.10 8.00 -50.23
C GLY A 222 10.43 7.26 -51.38
N VAL A 223 9.13 7.00 -51.26
CA VAL A 223 8.07 7.30 -52.24
C VAL A 223 6.75 7.28 -51.47
N GLY A 224 5.98 8.36 -51.58
CA GLY A 224 4.68 8.50 -50.94
C GLY A 224 3.65 7.46 -51.39
N LYS A 225 2.87 6.98 -50.43
CA LYS A 225 1.50 6.56 -50.63
C LYS A 225 0.66 7.10 -49.47
N ASP A 226 -0.17 8.07 -49.80
CA ASP A 226 -1.32 8.48 -49.01
C ASP A 226 -2.17 7.24 -48.70
N VAL A 227 -2.17 6.81 -47.44
CA VAL A 227 -3.24 5.97 -46.90
C VAL A 227 -3.83 6.80 -45.78
N ALA A 228 -5.06 7.25 -46.00
CA ALA A 228 -5.87 7.94 -45.01
C ALA A 228 -5.87 7.12 -43.71
N ASN A 229 -5.43 7.75 -42.62
CA ASN A 229 -5.57 7.21 -41.28
C ASN A 229 -7.06 7.14 -40.94
N ASP A 230 -7.65 5.98 -41.13
CA ASP A 230 -8.93 5.61 -40.53
C ASP A 230 -8.66 5.35 -39.04
N GLU A 231 -8.63 6.42 -38.24
CA GLU A 231 -8.49 6.36 -36.78
C GLU A 231 -9.78 5.75 -36.18
N GLN A 232 -9.93 4.44 -36.31
CA GLN A 232 -10.87 3.71 -35.46
C GLN A 232 -10.33 3.70 -34.02
N PRO A 233 -11.15 4.04 -33.01
CA PRO A 233 -10.72 3.98 -31.63
C PRO A 233 -10.33 2.54 -31.29
N ILE A 234 -9.12 2.37 -30.74
CA ILE A 234 -8.62 1.07 -30.27
C ILE A 234 -9.61 0.57 -29.20
N GLU A 235 -10.32 -0.52 -29.50
CA GLU A 235 -11.27 -1.12 -28.57
C GLU A 235 -10.53 -1.70 -27.36
N ASN A 236 -10.77 -1.12 -26.17
CA ASN A 236 -10.21 -1.65 -24.93
C ASN A 236 -10.98 -2.90 -24.45
N LEU A 237 -10.40 -3.64 -23.50
CA LEU A 237 -10.97 -4.91 -23.05
C LEU A 237 -12.38 -4.77 -22.43
N ARG A 238 -12.66 -3.65 -21.77
CA ARG A 238 -13.99 -3.38 -21.21
C ARG A 238 -15.04 -3.18 -22.29
N MET A 239 -14.74 -2.38 -23.31
CA MET A 239 -15.62 -2.16 -24.46
C MET A 239 -15.91 -3.48 -25.18
N PHE A 240 -14.88 -4.31 -25.36
CA PHE A 240 -15.05 -5.66 -25.90
C PHE A 240 -15.99 -6.50 -25.03
N ALA A 241 -15.76 -6.53 -23.71
CA ALA A 241 -16.57 -7.28 -22.75
C ALA A 241 -18.03 -6.81 -22.74
N GLU A 242 -18.28 -5.51 -22.81
CA GLU A 242 -19.63 -4.93 -22.91
C GLU A 242 -20.33 -5.32 -24.21
N ARG A 243 -19.63 -5.26 -25.35
CA ARG A 243 -20.18 -5.66 -26.65
C ARG A 243 -20.65 -7.11 -26.67
N ILE A 244 -19.90 -8.00 -26.04
CA ILE A 244 -20.28 -9.42 -25.89
C ILE A 244 -21.18 -9.69 -24.70
N SER A 245 -21.69 -8.65 -24.03
CA SER A 245 -22.54 -8.77 -22.83
C SER A 245 -21.90 -9.63 -21.72
N PHE A 246 -20.58 -9.52 -21.55
CA PHE A 246 -19.77 -10.30 -20.61
C PHE A 246 -19.94 -11.82 -20.76
N CYS A 247 -20.15 -12.30 -22.00
CA CYS A 247 -20.24 -13.73 -22.30
C CYS A 247 -18.95 -14.46 -21.83
N PRO A 248 -19.03 -15.41 -20.86
CA PRO A 248 -17.85 -16.01 -20.26
C PRO A 248 -16.93 -16.71 -21.25
N SER A 249 -17.47 -17.50 -22.18
CA SER A 249 -16.68 -18.27 -23.15
C SER A 249 -15.93 -17.36 -24.13
N GLN A 250 -16.60 -16.33 -24.65
CA GLN A 250 -15.99 -15.37 -25.57
C GLN A 250 -14.92 -14.52 -24.88
N LEU A 251 -15.19 -14.08 -23.64
CA LEU A 251 -14.22 -13.32 -22.86
C LEU A 251 -13.01 -14.18 -22.47
N PHE A 252 -13.24 -15.44 -22.09
CA PHE A 252 -12.18 -16.40 -21.79
C PHE A 252 -11.29 -16.61 -23.02
N ASN A 253 -11.86 -16.88 -24.19
CA ASN A 253 -11.10 -17.08 -25.42
C ASN A 253 -10.33 -15.80 -25.80
N LYS A 254 -10.90 -14.61 -25.60
CA LYS A 254 -10.18 -13.36 -25.83
C LYS A 254 -8.92 -13.23 -24.97
N ILE A 255 -9.04 -13.57 -23.69
CA ILE A 255 -8.00 -13.35 -22.68
C ILE A 255 -6.95 -14.46 -22.68
N PHE A 256 -7.39 -15.73 -22.67
CA PHE A 256 -6.56 -16.91 -22.42
C PHE A 256 -6.21 -17.71 -23.68
N TYR A 257 -6.83 -17.38 -24.82
CA TYR A 257 -6.45 -17.93 -26.12
C TYR A 257 -5.82 -16.88 -27.04
N GLU A 258 -6.57 -15.84 -27.43
CA GLU A 258 -6.09 -14.84 -28.39
C GLU A 258 -4.89 -14.05 -27.88
N GLY A 259 -4.89 -13.63 -26.62
CA GLY A 259 -3.76 -12.91 -26.00
C GLY A 259 -2.45 -13.70 -26.07
N PRO A 260 -2.38 -14.91 -25.46
CA PRO A 260 -1.22 -15.78 -25.56
C PRO A 260 -0.86 -16.17 -27.00
N LYS A 261 -1.83 -16.34 -27.89
CA LYS A 261 -1.57 -16.63 -29.31
C LYS A 261 -0.85 -15.48 -30.01
N LYS A 262 -1.22 -14.22 -29.76
CA LYS A 262 -0.47 -13.05 -30.24
C LYS A 262 0.94 -13.00 -29.69
N LEU A 263 1.14 -13.35 -28.42
CA LEU A 263 2.47 -13.40 -27.81
C LEU A 263 3.40 -14.43 -28.48
N LEU A 264 2.86 -15.51 -29.06
CA LEU A 264 3.64 -16.49 -29.82
C LEU A 264 4.18 -15.95 -31.15
N GLU A 265 3.64 -14.85 -31.68
CA GLU A 265 4.17 -14.18 -32.89
C GLU A 265 5.57 -13.59 -32.63
N HIS A 266 5.90 -13.29 -31.37
CA HIS A 266 7.20 -12.77 -30.94
C HIS A 266 8.15 -13.92 -30.53
N SER A 267 8.62 -14.70 -31.50
CA SER A 267 9.44 -15.90 -31.28
C SER A 267 10.68 -15.69 -30.41
N HIS A 268 11.35 -14.54 -30.52
CA HIS A 268 12.55 -14.19 -29.75
C HIS A 268 12.35 -14.24 -28.21
N LEU A 269 11.12 -14.00 -27.72
CA LEU A 269 10.82 -14.06 -26.28
C LEU A 269 10.92 -15.48 -25.70
N TRP A 270 10.81 -16.51 -26.55
CA TRP A 270 10.64 -17.92 -26.17
C TRP A 270 11.87 -18.79 -26.45
N GLU A 271 12.99 -18.21 -26.91
CA GLU A 271 14.21 -18.98 -27.20
C GLU A 271 14.83 -19.60 -25.94
N LYS A 272 14.72 -18.89 -24.80
CA LYS A 272 15.34 -19.26 -23.52
C LYS A 272 14.36 -19.66 -22.43
N ARG A 273 13.05 -19.64 -22.72
CA ARG A 273 11.97 -19.89 -21.75
C ARG A 273 10.80 -20.61 -22.41
N PRO A 274 10.01 -21.41 -21.69
CA PRO A 274 8.88 -22.12 -22.28
C PRO A 274 7.87 -21.15 -22.90
N ALA A 275 7.48 -21.43 -24.14
CA ALA A 275 6.44 -20.68 -24.84
C ALA A 275 5.06 -20.90 -24.18
N PRO A 276 4.19 -19.87 -24.12
CA PRO A 276 2.86 -20.02 -23.57
C PRO A 276 2.03 -21.00 -24.39
N LYS A 277 1.13 -21.73 -23.73
CA LYS A 277 0.20 -22.69 -24.36
C LYS A 277 -1.22 -22.13 -24.28
N PRO A 278 -1.73 -21.46 -25.34
CA PRO A 278 -3.08 -20.90 -25.36
C PRO A 278 -4.15 -21.97 -25.13
N ILE A 279 -5.23 -21.62 -24.44
CA ILE A 279 -6.28 -22.58 -24.08
C ILE A 279 -7.64 -22.06 -24.53
N LEU A 280 -8.37 -22.91 -25.24
CA LEU A 280 -9.75 -22.66 -25.65
C LEU A 280 -10.72 -23.10 -24.55
N TRP A 281 -11.78 -22.31 -24.36
CA TRP A 281 -12.90 -22.61 -23.49
C TRP A 281 -13.48 -24.00 -23.79
N GLU A 282 -13.69 -24.30 -25.07
CA GLU A 282 -14.34 -25.53 -25.53
C GLU A 282 -13.57 -26.77 -25.08
N THR A 283 -12.24 -26.73 -25.17
CA THR A 283 -11.34 -27.82 -24.77
C THR A 283 -11.48 -28.16 -23.29
N LEU A 284 -11.49 -27.15 -22.41
CA LEU A 284 -11.67 -27.37 -20.97
C LEU A 284 -13.12 -27.78 -20.63
N SER A 285 -14.10 -27.17 -21.29
CA SER A 285 -15.52 -27.48 -21.06
C SER A 285 -15.89 -28.92 -21.45
N TYR A 286 -15.22 -29.48 -22.47
CA TYR A 286 -15.45 -30.84 -22.93
C TYR A 286 -14.89 -31.87 -21.94
N ASN A 287 -13.65 -31.69 -21.49
CA ASN A 287 -13.02 -32.53 -20.47
C ASN A 287 -13.81 -32.53 -19.15
N PHE A 288 -14.47 -31.42 -18.84
CA PHE A 288 -15.35 -31.30 -17.70
C PHE A 288 -16.66 -32.12 -17.87
N LYS A 289 -17.26 -32.19 -19.06
CA LYS A 289 -18.47 -33.00 -19.28
C LYS A 289 -18.22 -34.51 -19.22
N ASP A 290 -17.00 -34.94 -19.51
CA ASP A 290 -16.57 -36.34 -19.47
C ASP A 290 -16.20 -36.81 -18.05
N SER A 291 -15.81 -35.87 -17.17
CA SER A 291 -15.64 -36.11 -15.74
C SER A 291 -16.99 -35.90 -15.04
N GLN A 292 -17.53 -36.88 -14.32
CA GLN A 292 -18.86 -36.82 -13.68
C GLN A 292 -18.97 -35.81 -12.51
N LEU A 293 -18.45 -34.59 -12.62
CA LEU A 293 -18.61 -33.49 -11.69
C LEU A 293 -19.93 -32.75 -11.96
N ASN A 294 -21.05 -33.49 -11.83
CA ASN A 294 -22.41 -32.96 -12.00
C ASN A 294 -23.00 -32.44 -10.67
N THR A 295 -22.17 -31.82 -9.84
CA THR A 295 -22.59 -31.15 -8.59
C THR A 295 -22.82 -29.68 -8.86
N GLU A 296 -23.89 -29.11 -8.31
CA GLU A 296 -24.13 -27.67 -8.26
C GLU A 296 -22.86 -26.97 -7.73
N PHE A 297 -22.13 -26.30 -8.61
CA PHE A 297 -20.92 -25.58 -8.24
C PHE A 297 -21.31 -24.42 -7.32
N SER A 298 -20.81 -24.45 -6.09
CA SER A 298 -20.94 -23.34 -5.14
C SER A 298 -19.57 -22.84 -4.75
N GLN A 299 -19.38 -21.52 -4.82
CA GLN A 299 -18.14 -20.88 -4.36
C GLN A 299 -17.86 -21.14 -2.87
N GLU A 300 -18.89 -21.43 -2.06
CA GLU A 300 -18.74 -21.72 -0.63
C GLU A 300 -18.03 -23.05 -0.37
N ASN A 301 -18.00 -23.94 -1.37
CA ASN A 301 -17.37 -25.26 -1.28
C ASN A 301 -15.91 -25.26 -1.78
N ILE A 302 -15.36 -24.11 -2.17
CA ILE A 302 -13.98 -24.02 -2.65
C ILE A 302 -13.02 -24.24 -1.48
N ASP A 303 -12.25 -25.33 -1.54
CA ASP A 303 -11.18 -25.60 -0.58
C ASP A 303 -10.02 -24.63 -0.81
N GLN A 304 -9.83 -23.72 0.16
CA GLN A 304 -8.80 -22.68 0.11
C GLN A 304 -7.37 -23.24 0.20
N HIS A 305 -7.20 -24.48 0.68
CA HIS A 305 -5.90 -25.10 0.94
C HIS A 305 -5.52 -26.16 -0.10
N LYS A 306 -6.32 -26.33 -1.15
CA LYS A 306 -6.05 -27.24 -2.26
C LYS A 306 -5.80 -26.45 -3.55
N ILE A 307 -4.89 -26.96 -4.39
CA ILE A 307 -4.71 -26.43 -5.74
C ILE A 307 -5.90 -26.87 -6.58
N LEU A 308 -6.61 -25.91 -7.17
CA LEU A 308 -7.77 -26.16 -8.02
C LEU A 308 -7.33 -26.68 -9.39
N THR A 309 -8.07 -27.61 -9.97
CA THR A 309 -7.83 -28.06 -11.36
C THR A 309 -8.18 -26.96 -12.37
N MET A 310 -7.78 -27.13 -13.63
CA MET A 310 -8.11 -26.14 -14.67
C MET A 310 -9.62 -26.03 -14.92
N GLU A 311 -10.34 -27.14 -14.82
CA GLU A 311 -11.78 -27.21 -14.93
C GLU A 311 -12.47 -26.53 -13.73
N GLU A 312 -11.96 -26.76 -12.51
CA GLU A 312 -12.45 -26.06 -11.30
C GLU A 312 -12.22 -24.54 -11.42
N ASN A 313 -11.03 -24.10 -11.85
CA ASN A 313 -10.74 -22.68 -12.08
C ASN A 313 -11.65 -22.08 -13.17
N LEU A 314 -12.02 -22.84 -14.21
CA LEU A 314 -12.95 -22.39 -15.25
C LEU A 314 -14.35 -22.12 -14.71
N LEU A 315 -14.88 -23.02 -13.87
CA LEU A 315 -16.18 -22.84 -13.20
C LEU A 315 -16.17 -21.62 -12.28
N VAL A 316 -15.10 -21.46 -11.50
CA VAL A 316 -14.91 -20.30 -10.62
C VAL A 316 -14.91 -19.02 -11.44
N PHE A 317 -14.16 -18.98 -12.55
CA PHE A 317 -14.11 -17.84 -13.45
C PHE A 317 -15.50 -17.47 -13.99
N GLU A 318 -16.26 -18.46 -14.49
CA GLU A 318 -17.59 -18.24 -15.06
C GLU A 318 -18.56 -17.64 -14.04
N ASP A 319 -18.62 -18.23 -12.85
CA ASP A 319 -19.53 -17.81 -11.79
C ASP A 319 -19.14 -16.44 -11.22
N CYS A 320 -17.84 -16.21 -10.98
CA CYS A 320 -17.35 -14.91 -10.53
C CYS A 320 -17.64 -13.81 -11.56
N LEU A 321 -17.41 -14.06 -12.85
CA LEU A 321 -17.66 -13.08 -13.91
C LEU A 321 -19.12 -12.61 -13.90
N LYS A 322 -20.07 -13.54 -13.80
CA LYS A 322 -21.51 -13.24 -13.73
C LYS A 322 -21.88 -12.41 -12.49
N LYS A 323 -21.39 -12.82 -11.32
CA LYS A 323 -21.68 -12.15 -10.04
C LYS A 323 -21.05 -10.77 -9.95
N LEU A 324 -19.77 -10.64 -10.32
CA LEU A 324 -19.04 -9.38 -10.35
C LEU A 324 -19.65 -8.40 -11.36
N ARG A 325 -20.07 -8.87 -12.54
CA ARG A 325 -20.77 -7.98 -13.50
C ARG A 325 -22.08 -7.44 -12.93
N LYS A 326 -22.85 -8.27 -12.23
CA LYS A 326 -24.07 -7.82 -11.55
C LYS A 326 -23.77 -6.75 -10.49
N MET A 327 -22.74 -6.97 -9.65
CA MET A 327 -22.30 -6.00 -8.65
C MET A 327 -21.80 -4.70 -9.28
N ALA A 328 -21.03 -4.78 -10.38
CA ALA A 328 -20.55 -3.63 -11.12
C ALA A 328 -21.70 -2.80 -11.68
N LEU A 329 -22.72 -3.44 -12.28
CA LEU A 329 -23.93 -2.75 -12.77
C LEU A 329 -24.68 -2.01 -11.66
N GLU A 330 -24.74 -2.56 -10.44
CA GLU A 330 -25.36 -1.90 -9.28
C GLU A 330 -24.59 -0.66 -8.81
N LYS A 331 -23.26 -0.68 -8.94
CA LYS A 331 -22.37 0.46 -8.65
C LYS A 331 -22.43 1.52 -9.74
N GLU A 332 -22.41 1.11 -11.01
CA GLU A 332 -22.49 2.00 -12.19
C GLU A 332 -23.78 2.83 -12.17
N LYS A 333 -24.91 2.24 -11.75
CA LYS A 333 -26.19 2.97 -11.56
C LYS A 333 -26.09 4.13 -10.58
N LYS A 334 -25.10 4.12 -9.69
CA LYS A 334 -24.83 5.17 -8.70
C LYS A 334 -23.66 6.08 -9.11
N GLY A 335 -23.17 5.96 -10.35
CA GLY A 335 -21.99 6.70 -10.83
C GLY A 335 -20.69 6.24 -10.16
N GLN A 336 -20.61 5.00 -9.68
CA GLN A 336 -19.44 4.43 -9.02
C GLN A 336 -18.89 3.24 -9.79
N TYR A 337 -17.60 2.94 -9.60
CA TYR A 337 -16.96 1.74 -10.11
C TYR A 337 -16.83 0.66 -9.04
N LEU A 338 -16.65 -0.59 -9.46
CA LEU A 338 -16.33 -1.70 -8.56
C LEU A 338 -14.80 -1.79 -8.46
N TYR A 339 -14.27 -1.75 -7.25
CA TYR A 339 -12.83 -1.92 -7.00
C TYR A 339 -12.58 -3.30 -6.38
N TRP A 340 -11.39 -3.84 -6.63
CA TRP A 340 -11.00 -5.12 -6.08
C TRP A 340 -10.88 -5.05 -4.55
N ASP A 341 -11.47 -6.03 -3.87
CA ASP A 341 -11.43 -6.17 -2.42
C ASP A 341 -10.96 -7.58 -2.05
N LYS A 342 -9.97 -7.67 -1.15
CA LYS A 342 -9.38 -8.94 -0.69
C LYS A 342 -10.30 -9.73 0.25
N ASP A 343 -11.29 -9.06 0.84
CA ASP A 343 -12.22 -9.66 1.78
C ASP A 343 -13.59 -9.94 1.13
N GLU A 344 -13.79 -9.51 -0.13
CA GLU A 344 -14.93 -9.90 -0.95
C GLU A 344 -14.65 -11.20 -1.72
N GLN A 345 -15.52 -12.19 -1.52
CA GLN A 345 -15.30 -13.56 -1.97
C GLN A 345 -15.20 -13.68 -3.51
N ASN A 346 -16.07 -13.01 -4.27
CA ASN A 346 -16.06 -13.11 -5.73
C ASN A 346 -14.81 -12.46 -6.34
N SER A 347 -14.37 -11.33 -5.77
CA SER A 347 -13.17 -10.60 -6.17
C SER A 347 -11.91 -11.42 -5.94
N MET A 348 -11.82 -12.09 -4.79
CA MET A 348 -10.71 -13.00 -4.50
C MET A 348 -10.72 -14.24 -5.38
N ASN A 349 -11.87 -14.89 -5.53
CA ASN A 349 -12.01 -16.09 -6.34
C ASN A 349 -11.72 -15.81 -7.82
N PHE A 350 -12.14 -14.65 -8.34
CA PHE A 350 -11.82 -14.21 -9.70
C PHE A 350 -10.31 -14.08 -9.91
N VAL A 351 -9.62 -13.38 -9.00
CA VAL A 351 -8.15 -13.21 -9.08
C VAL A 351 -7.42 -14.54 -8.96
N SER A 352 -7.87 -15.43 -8.07
CA SER A 352 -7.32 -16.78 -7.93
C SER A 352 -7.48 -17.62 -9.19
N ALA A 353 -8.69 -17.68 -9.75
CA ALA A 353 -8.95 -18.44 -10.96
C ALA A 353 -8.14 -17.91 -12.15
N CYS A 354 -8.21 -16.61 -12.42
CA CYS A 354 -7.48 -15.98 -13.52
C CYS A 354 -5.96 -16.11 -13.37
N GLY A 355 -5.44 -15.95 -12.15
CA GLY A 355 -4.02 -16.11 -11.85
C GLY A 355 -3.53 -17.53 -12.09
N ASN A 356 -4.26 -18.55 -11.63
CA ASN A 356 -3.92 -19.95 -11.83
C ASN A 356 -4.05 -20.41 -13.30
N ILE A 357 -5.10 -19.95 -14.00
CA ILE A 357 -5.25 -20.23 -15.45
C ILE A 357 -4.07 -19.64 -16.22
N ARG A 358 -3.68 -18.40 -15.92
CA ARG A 358 -2.50 -17.78 -16.53
C ARG A 358 -1.22 -18.51 -16.17
N ALA A 359 -1.01 -18.87 -14.90
CA ALA A 359 0.17 -19.63 -14.48
C ALA A 359 0.32 -20.92 -15.29
N TYR A 360 -0.78 -21.66 -15.47
CA TYR A 360 -0.79 -22.87 -16.28
C TYR A 360 -0.42 -22.62 -17.75
N ILE A 361 -0.96 -21.57 -18.38
CA ILE A 361 -0.63 -21.19 -19.77
C ILE A 361 0.87 -20.97 -19.95
N PHE A 362 1.53 -20.34 -18.98
CA PHE A 362 2.96 -20.03 -19.03
C PHE A 362 3.86 -21.13 -18.45
N GLY A 363 3.31 -22.28 -18.05
CA GLY A 363 4.08 -23.37 -17.45
C GLY A 363 4.61 -23.07 -16.05
N ILE A 364 3.98 -22.14 -15.33
CA ILE A 364 4.29 -21.76 -13.95
C ILE A 364 3.44 -22.61 -13.00
N SER A 365 4.01 -22.97 -11.85
CA SER A 365 3.31 -23.69 -10.80
C SER A 365 2.06 -22.92 -10.33
N GLN A 366 0.92 -23.60 -10.32
CA GLN A 366 -0.32 -23.05 -9.78
C GLN A 366 -0.24 -22.97 -8.25
N THR A 367 -1.07 -22.09 -7.68
CA THR A 367 -1.07 -21.78 -6.25
C THR A 367 -2.43 -22.03 -5.63
N LYS A 368 -2.45 -22.32 -4.33
CA LYS A 368 -3.72 -22.53 -3.61
C LYS A 368 -4.47 -21.19 -3.48
N PRO A 369 -5.81 -21.18 -3.44
CA PRO A 369 -6.56 -19.93 -3.25
C PRO A 369 -6.13 -19.13 -2.01
N PHE A 370 -5.77 -19.80 -0.91
CA PHE A 370 -5.22 -19.16 0.28
C PHE A 370 -3.88 -18.44 0.03
N GLU A 371 -2.98 -19.07 -0.72
CA GLU A 371 -1.68 -18.49 -1.09
C GLU A 371 -1.87 -17.30 -2.03
N VAL A 372 -2.82 -17.39 -2.97
CA VAL A 372 -3.23 -16.25 -3.80
C VAL A 372 -3.74 -15.12 -2.93
N LYS A 373 -4.63 -15.38 -1.96
CA LYS A 373 -5.14 -14.34 -1.04
C LYS A 373 -4.01 -13.67 -0.27
N SER A 374 -3.01 -14.43 0.17
CA SER A 374 -1.83 -13.90 0.83
C SER A 374 -1.02 -12.97 -0.08
N MET A 375 -0.76 -13.38 -1.32
CA MET A 375 0.01 -12.63 -2.30
C MET A 375 -0.74 -11.38 -2.82
N ALA A 376 -1.99 -11.56 -3.23
CA ALA A 376 -2.83 -10.50 -3.81
C ALA A 376 -3.22 -9.44 -2.78
N GLY A 377 -3.54 -9.89 -1.56
CA GLY A 377 -3.96 -9.07 -0.44
C GLY A 377 -2.83 -8.59 0.46
N LYS A 378 -1.58 -8.99 0.16
CA LYS A 378 -0.37 -8.68 0.94
C LYS A 378 -0.59 -8.99 2.42
N ILE A 379 -1.08 -10.20 2.73
CA ILE A 379 -1.42 -10.56 4.12
C ILE A 379 -0.13 -10.64 4.93
N ILE A 380 0.06 -9.64 5.79
CA ILE A 380 1.01 -9.71 6.88
C ILE A 380 0.43 -10.68 7.91
N THR A 381 1.12 -11.79 8.15
CA THR A 381 0.78 -12.72 9.23
C THR A 381 0.65 -11.94 10.53
N ALA A 382 -0.39 -12.18 11.31
CA ALA A 382 -0.61 -11.41 12.51
C ALA A 382 -1.04 -12.32 13.66
N ILE A 383 -0.33 -12.23 14.77
CA ILE A 383 -0.41 -13.15 15.90
C ILE A 383 -0.86 -12.37 17.14
N ALA A 384 -1.84 -12.90 17.86
CA ALA A 384 -2.44 -12.24 19.02
C ALA A 384 -1.39 -11.92 20.11
N SER A 385 -0.48 -12.85 20.41
CA SER A 385 0.58 -12.66 21.40
C SER A 385 1.55 -11.55 21.01
N THR A 386 1.97 -11.47 19.75
CA THR A 386 2.82 -10.38 19.24
C THR A 386 2.14 -9.02 19.42
N ASN A 387 0.85 -8.92 19.06
CA ASN A 387 0.06 -7.70 19.26
C ASN A 387 -0.01 -7.30 20.74
N ALA A 388 -0.24 -8.27 21.63
CA ALA A 388 -0.35 -8.03 23.07
C ALA A 388 0.98 -7.53 23.68
N ILE A 389 2.12 -8.12 23.27
CA ILE A 389 3.45 -7.70 23.72
C ILE A 389 3.73 -6.27 23.28
N ILE A 390 3.54 -5.96 21.98
CA ILE A 390 3.81 -4.62 21.44
C ILE A 390 2.86 -3.57 22.01
N ALA A 391 1.58 -3.90 22.22
CA ALA A 391 0.62 -3.00 22.88
C ALA A 391 1.02 -2.69 24.34
N ALA A 392 1.57 -3.67 25.06
CA ALA A 392 2.08 -3.45 26.41
C ALA A 392 3.33 -2.54 26.42
N CYS A 393 4.24 -2.72 25.45
CA CYS A 393 5.36 -1.80 25.25
C CYS A 393 4.85 -0.37 25.00
N ALA A 394 3.87 -0.21 24.10
CA ALA A 394 3.30 1.10 23.78
C ALA A 394 2.65 1.77 24.99
N MET A 395 1.82 1.04 25.75
CA MET A 395 1.22 1.55 26.98
C MET A 395 2.28 2.03 27.99
N ASN A 396 3.34 1.25 28.20
CA ASN A 396 4.43 1.61 29.12
C ASN A 396 5.15 2.89 28.68
N GLU A 397 5.45 3.06 27.39
CA GLU A 397 6.04 4.31 26.89
C GLU A 397 5.07 5.49 27.05
N GLY A 398 3.75 5.26 26.89
CA GLY A 398 2.73 6.28 27.10
C GLY A 398 2.70 6.80 28.53
N VAL A 399 2.78 5.89 29.52
CA VAL A 399 2.89 6.26 30.94
C VAL A 399 4.15 7.08 31.21
N LYS A 400 5.30 6.67 30.65
CA LYS A 400 6.56 7.42 30.80
C LYS A 400 6.46 8.84 30.25
N LEU A 401 5.86 9.01 29.07
CA LEU A 401 5.65 10.33 28.45
C LEU A 401 4.76 11.22 29.32
N LEU A 402 3.64 10.69 29.82
CA LEU A 402 2.73 11.44 30.68
C LEU A 402 3.38 11.87 32.00
N ARG A 403 4.31 11.05 32.53
CA ARG A 403 5.11 11.33 33.72
C ARG A 403 6.33 12.22 33.47
N GLY A 404 6.57 12.65 32.23
CA GLY A 404 7.75 13.42 31.87
C GLY A 404 9.06 12.65 32.00
N MET A 405 9.02 11.32 32.05
CA MET A 405 10.19 10.42 32.15
C MET A 405 10.87 10.22 30.79
N ASN A 406 11.13 11.32 30.08
CA ASN A 406 11.62 11.28 28.70
C ASN A 406 12.99 10.57 28.56
N ASN A 407 13.83 10.62 29.59
CA ASN A 407 15.14 9.95 29.61
C ASN A 407 15.03 8.41 29.75
N ASN A 408 13.86 7.92 30.16
CA ASN A 408 13.58 6.49 30.36
C ASN A 408 12.86 5.86 29.16
N LEU A 409 12.60 6.65 28.11
CA LEU A 409 11.97 6.17 26.89
C LEU A 409 12.85 5.16 26.20
N ARG A 410 12.24 4.15 25.59
CA ARG A 410 12.94 3.10 24.87
C ARG A 410 12.21 2.76 23.57
N VAL A 411 13.00 2.63 22.51
CA VAL A 411 12.56 1.90 21.32
C VAL A 411 12.70 0.41 21.62
N SER A 412 11.61 -0.34 21.47
CA SER A 412 11.56 -1.77 21.74
C SER A 412 11.33 -2.56 20.47
N TYR A 413 12.06 -3.68 20.33
CA TYR A 413 11.95 -4.63 19.23
C TYR A 413 11.67 -6.02 19.79
N LEU A 414 10.59 -6.63 19.30
CA LEU A 414 10.30 -8.04 19.50
C LEU A 414 10.88 -8.83 18.32
N VAL A 415 11.68 -9.84 18.64
CA VAL A 415 12.35 -10.71 17.66
C VAL A 415 11.81 -12.13 17.75
N GLU A 416 11.87 -12.86 16.64
CA GLU A 416 11.37 -14.24 16.55
C GLU A 416 12.28 -15.21 17.33
N GLU A 417 13.60 -15.05 17.17
CA GLU A 417 14.60 -15.82 17.90
C GLU A 417 15.45 -14.89 18.77
N PRO A 418 15.78 -15.28 20.01
CA PRO A 418 16.58 -14.45 20.89
C PRO A 418 18.00 -14.29 20.33
N TYR A 419 18.54 -13.08 20.46
CA TYR A 419 19.95 -12.83 20.15
C TYR A 419 20.89 -13.62 21.07
N HIS A 420 22.20 -13.60 20.80
CA HIS A 420 23.24 -14.25 21.60
C HIS A 420 23.17 -13.98 23.12
N LYS A 421 22.46 -12.92 23.57
CA LYS A 421 22.23 -12.58 24.98
C LYS A 421 20.98 -13.21 25.61
N GLY A 422 20.12 -13.87 24.85
CA GLY A 422 18.89 -14.51 25.31
C GLY A 422 17.64 -13.61 25.34
N ASP A 423 17.76 -12.33 25.00
CA ASP A 423 16.64 -11.38 25.05
C ASP A 423 15.73 -11.49 23.81
N LEU A 424 14.43 -11.75 24.04
CA LEU A 424 13.38 -11.73 23.00
C LEU A 424 12.83 -10.32 22.74
N ILE A 425 12.90 -9.44 23.74
CA ILE A 425 12.57 -8.02 23.60
C ILE A 425 13.84 -7.24 23.81
N THR A 426 14.41 -6.73 22.73
CA THR A 426 15.59 -5.86 22.78
C THR A 426 15.13 -4.41 22.78
N SER A 427 15.82 -3.55 23.52
CA SER A 427 15.50 -2.12 23.53
C SER A 427 16.73 -1.22 23.51
N CYS A 428 16.57 -0.03 22.95
CA CYS A 428 17.58 1.01 22.90
C CYS A 428 16.97 2.39 23.21
N GLU A 429 17.83 3.37 23.47
CA GLU A 429 17.38 4.77 23.58
C GLU A 429 16.89 5.26 22.20
N PRO A 430 15.84 6.10 22.15
CA PRO A 430 15.40 6.70 20.89
C PRO A 430 16.52 7.49 20.22
N PHE A 431 16.69 7.31 18.92
CA PHE A 431 17.67 8.05 18.14
C PHE A 431 17.24 9.50 17.95
N GLY A 432 18.20 10.38 17.68
CA GLY A 432 17.93 11.78 17.31
C GLY A 432 17.39 11.92 15.88
N PRO A 433 16.79 13.07 15.53
CA PRO A 433 16.24 13.30 14.20
C PRO A 433 17.32 13.29 13.11
N SER A 434 16.98 12.72 11.95
CA SER A 434 17.85 12.78 10.77
C SER A 434 17.85 14.17 10.14
N GLU A 435 19.03 14.69 9.80
CA GLU A 435 19.19 15.98 9.12
C GLU A 435 18.64 15.95 7.68
N GLU A 436 18.54 14.76 7.07
CA GLU A 436 18.04 14.54 5.71
C GLU A 436 16.54 14.18 5.70
N CYS A 437 15.89 14.09 6.86
CA CYS A 437 14.49 13.69 6.92
C CYS A 437 13.58 14.74 6.27
N ILE A 438 12.74 14.32 5.32
CA ILE A 438 11.79 15.22 4.65
C ILE A 438 10.69 15.74 5.59
N ALA A 439 10.47 15.10 6.74
CA ALA A 439 9.38 15.42 7.65
C ALA A 439 9.80 16.34 8.82
N CYS A 440 10.87 15.98 9.55
CA CYS A 440 11.25 16.65 10.79
C CYS A 440 12.58 17.41 10.72
N SER A 441 13.28 17.42 9.58
CA SER A 441 14.48 18.24 9.43
C SER A 441 14.15 19.73 9.41
N LYS A 442 15.15 20.56 9.71
CA LYS A 442 15.03 22.03 9.63
C LYS A 442 14.87 22.51 8.19
N VAL A 443 15.48 21.81 7.24
CA VAL A 443 15.42 22.12 5.80
C VAL A 443 14.92 20.89 5.08
N LYS A 444 13.61 20.85 4.88
CA LYS A 444 12.91 19.72 4.25
C LYS A 444 13.10 19.80 2.75
N ARG A 445 13.91 18.90 2.19
CA ARG A 445 14.20 18.83 0.76
C ARG A 445 14.21 17.39 0.28
N CYS A 446 13.71 17.16 -0.93
CA CYS A 446 13.81 15.87 -1.61
C CYS A 446 14.23 16.04 -3.07
N HIS A 447 14.75 14.97 -3.65
CA HIS A 447 15.28 14.95 -5.01
C HIS A 447 14.70 13.76 -5.76
N TYR A 448 14.13 14.00 -6.93
CA TYR A 448 13.54 12.95 -7.77
C TYR A 448 14.12 13.02 -9.17
N LYS A 449 14.44 11.87 -9.78
CA LYS A 449 14.60 11.78 -11.23
C LYS A 449 13.25 11.53 -11.87
N VAL A 450 12.93 12.29 -12.92
CA VAL A 450 11.70 12.14 -13.73
C VAL A 450 11.99 12.42 -15.21
N ASN A 451 11.18 11.86 -16.12
CA ASN A 451 11.22 12.30 -17.51
C ASN A 451 10.34 13.55 -17.68
N LEU A 452 10.94 14.74 -17.72
CA LEU A 452 10.20 16.01 -17.81
C LEU A 452 9.40 16.17 -19.11
N ASN A 453 9.73 15.40 -20.15
CA ASN A 453 9.01 15.42 -21.43
C ASN A 453 7.80 14.47 -21.43
N LYS A 454 7.73 13.50 -20.51
CA LYS A 454 6.64 12.50 -20.44
C LYS A 454 5.75 12.67 -19.21
N MET A 455 6.35 12.93 -18.05
CA MET A 455 5.60 13.10 -16.82
C MET A 455 4.71 14.33 -16.92
N THR A 456 3.43 14.16 -16.63
CA THR A 456 2.44 15.23 -16.61
C THR A 456 2.32 15.85 -15.21
N VAL A 457 1.69 17.02 -15.13
CA VAL A 457 1.39 17.65 -13.83
C VAL A 457 0.46 16.77 -12.99
N ILE A 458 -0.49 16.05 -13.61
CA ILE A 458 -1.34 15.10 -12.90
C ILE A 458 -0.55 13.91 -12.34
N ASN A 459 0.40 13.35 -13.10
CA ASN A 459 1.23 12.26 -12.57
C ASN A 459 2.15 12.74 -11.44
N LEU A 460 2.73 13.95 -11.53
CA LEU A 460 3.48 14.54 -10.42
C LEU A 460 2.62 14.63 -9.15
N ARG A 461 1.38 15.11 -9.28
CA ARG A 461 0.44 15.22 -8.15
C ARG A 461 0.09 13.85 -7.57
N ASP A 462 -0.35 12.92 -8.40
CA ASP A 462 -0.99 11.70 -7.93
C ASP A 462 0.03 10.63 -7.57
N GLU A 463 1.07 10.42 -8.39
CA GLU A 463 2.04 9.34 -8.19
C GLU A 463 3.19 9.73 -7.24
N ILE A 464 3.71 10.96 -7.35
CA ILE A 464 4.82 11.41 -6.49
C ILE A 464 4.28 12.07 -5.22
N LEU A 465 3.52 13.15 -5.34
CA LEU A 465 3.15 13.97 -4.18
C LEU A 465 2.14 13.28 -3.25
N LYS A 466 1.07 12.71 -3.81
CA LYS A 466 0.04 12.03 -3.01
C LYS A 466 0.44 10.61 -2.65
N LYS A 467 0.81 9.78 -3.64
CA LYS A 467 1.05 8.35 -3.42
C LYS A 467 2.41 8.06 -2.78
N ASP A 468 3.52 8.54 -3.33
CA ASP A 468 4.84 8.28 -2.73
C ASP A 468 5.08 9.12 -1.47
N MET A 469 4.88 10.44 -1.54
CA MET A 469 5.12 11.36 -0.42
C MET A 469 3.97 11.46 0.60
N SER A 470 2.85 10.76 0.40
CA SER A 470 1.72 10.75 1.35
C SER A 470 1.13 12.14 1.66
N LEU A 471 1.17 13.09 0.71
CA LEU A 471 0.52 14.40 0.85
C LEU A 471 -0.99 14.26 0.63
N THR A 472 -1.78 15.06 1.35
CA THR A 472 -3.25 15.06 1.26
C THR A 472 -3.71 16.04 0.19
N SER A 473 -3.31 17.30 0.32
CA SER A 473 -3.73 18.40 -0.56
C SER A 473 -2.53 19.27 -0.94
N PRO A 474 -1.62 18.76 -1.80
CA PRO A 474 -0.41 19.48 -2.17
C PRO A 474 -0.70 20.68 -3.08
N SER A 475 -0.17 21.83 -2.72
CA SER A 475 0.02 23.00 -3.59
C SER A 475 1.48 23.11 -3.99
N VAL A 476 1.75 23.47 -5.25
CA VAL A 476 3.09 23.49 -5.82
C VAL A 476 3.36 24.80 -6.54
N CYS A 477 4.44 25.47 -6.14
CA CYS A 477 4.94 26.68 -6.79
C CYS A 477 6.35 26.43 -7.34
N CYS A 478 6.61 26.83 -8.59
CA CYS A 478 7.96 26.80 -9.13
C CYS A 478 8.74 28.02 -8.64
N ASN A 479 9.77 27.81 -7.82
CA ASN A 479 10.55 28.88 -7.20
C ASN A 479 11.19 29.81 -8.24
N LYS A 480 11.68 29.24 -9.36
CA LYS A 480 12.33 29.99 -10.44
C LYS A 480 11.39 30.97 -11.15
N THR A 481 10.12 30.59 -11.31
CA THR A 481 9.14 31.38 -12.09
C THR A 481 8.10 32.07 -11.23
N GLY A 482 7.99 31.72 -9.95
CA GLY A 482 6.91 32.15 -9.05
C GLY A 482 5.53 31.62 -9.47
N LYS A 483 5.47 30.70 -10.44
CA LYS A 483 4.23 30.20 -11.01
C LYS A 483 3.67 29.07 -10.16
N ILE A 484 2.40 29.21 -9.79
CA ILE A 484 1.61 28.13 -9.16
C ILE A 484 1.28 27.08 -10.24
N ILE A 485 1.71 25.85 -10.01
CA ILE A 485 1.55 24.70 -10.93
C ILE A 485 0.44 23.77 -10.43
N ILE A 486 0.32 23.59 -9.12
CA ILE A 486 -0.74 22.82 -8.46
C ILE A 486 -1.32 23.70 -7.34
N CYS A 487 -2.64 23.72 -7.22
CA CYS A 487 -3.38 24.42 -6.16
C CYS A 487 -4.35 23.42 -5.52
N ASP A 488 -4.51 23.53 -4.21
CA ASP A 488 -5.44 22.74 -3.38
C ASP A 488 -6.87 22.76 -3.94
N GLU A 489 -7.31 23.92 -4.43
CA GLU A 489 -8.62 24.10 -5.02
C GLU A 489 -8.58 23.90 -6.55
N ASN A 490 -9.66 23.36 -7.14
CA ASN A 490 -9.88 23.10 -8.59
C ASN A 490 -9.76 24.33 -9.53
N SER A 491 -9.05 25.35 -9.11
CA SER A 491 -8.79 26.64 -9.75
C SER A 491 -7.75 26.57 -10.87
N ILE A 492 -7.10 25.41 -11.07
CA ILE A 492 -6.15 25.19 -12.16
C ILE A 492 -6.89 24.56 -13.33
N ASN A 493 -6.73 25.16 -14.51
CA ASN A 493 -7.30 24.65 -15.75
C ASN A 493 -6.89 23.18 -15.98
N GLU A 494 -7.85 22.30 -16.25
CA GLU A 494 -7.63 20.89 -16.61
C GLU A 494 -6.58 20.72 -17.72
N ASP A 495 -6.51 21.66 -18.67
CA ASP A 495 -5.50 21.66 -19.73
C ASP A 495 -4.07 21.75 -19.20
N THR A 496 -3.87 22.41 -18.06
CA THR A 496 -2.54 22.52 -17.42
C THR A 496 -2.16 21.22 -16.72
N MET A 497 -3.14 20.53 -16.14
CA MET A 497 -2.92 19.24 -15.45
C MET A 497 -2.45 18.14 -16.42
N LYS A 498 -2.92 18.20 -17.67
CA LYS A 498 -2.57 17.24 -18.75
C LYS A 498 -1.23 17.55 -19.44
N LYS A 499 -0.66 18.74 -19.25
CA LYS A 499 0.62 19.13 -19.87
C LYS A 499 1.80 18.44 -19.19
N CYS A 500 2.85 18.21 -19.97
CA CYS A 500 4.12 17.71 -19.44
C CYS A 500 4.80 18.76 -18.57
N LEU A 501 5.63 18.31 -17.63
CA LEU A 501 6.32 19.21 -16.69
C LEU A 501 7.16 20.28 -17.41
N LYS A 502 7.79 19.92 -18.54
CA LYS A 502 8.53 20.87 -19.38
C LYS A 502 7.64 21.99 -19.94
N ASP A 503 6.43 21.67 -20.38
CA ASP A 503 5.51 22.63 -21.02
C ASP A 503 4.93 23.63 -20.03
N VAL A 504 4.90 23.28 -18.74
CA VAL A 504 4.49 24.20 -17.67
C VAL A 504 5.66 25.05 -17.15
N GLY A 505 6.87 24.87 -17.70
CA GLY A 505 8.06 25.67 -17.42
C GLY A 505 9.03 25.05 -16.41
N ILE A 506 8.89 23.76 -16.10
CA ILE A 506 9.80 23.04 -15.19
C ILE A 506 10.99 22.50 -16.00
N THR A 507 12.19 22.85 -15.58
CA THR A 507 13.45 22.34 -16.16
C THR A 507 14.19 21.43 -15.18
N SER A 508 15.16 20.65 -15.66
CA SER A 508 16.04 19.87 -14.77
C SER A 508 16.72 20.79 -13.74
N GLY A 509 16.76 20.37 -12.48
CA GLY A 509 17.25 21.14 -11.34
C GLY A 509 16.30 22.21 -10.83
N SER A 510 15.06 22.29 -11.33
CA SER A 510 14.07 23.24 -10.79
C SER A 510 13.72 22.89 -9.35
N PHE A 511 13.64 23.91 -8.51
CA PHE A 511 13.10 23.80 -7.16
C PHE A 511 11.61 24.14 -7.18
N LEU A 512 10.82 23.23 -6.62
CA LEU A 512 9.39 23.34 -6.44
C LEU A 512 9.12 23.47 -4.94
N ASP A 513 8.53 24.60 -4.54
CA ASP A 513 8.05 24.79 -3.19
C ASP A 513 6.69 24.10 -3.07
N ILE A 514 6.59 23.11 -2.18
CA ILE A 514 5.39 22.32 -1.95
C ILE A 514 4.85 22.67 -0.57
N ASP A 515 3.57 23.00 -0.52
CA ASP A 515 2.82 23.23 0.71
C ASP A 515 1.62 22.29 0.77
N ASP A 516 1.46 21.60 1.89
CA ASP A 516 0.24 20.92 2.28
C ASP A 516 -0.28 21.59 3.56
N PHE A 517 -1.20 22.54 3.35
CA PHE A 517 -1.77 23.34 4.44
C PHE A 517 -2.58 22.48 5.42
N PHE A 518 -3.17 21.38 4.95
CA PHE A 518 -3.93 20.49 5.81
C PHE A 518 -3.02 19.77 6.80
N GLN A 519 -1.90 19.24 6.30
CA GLN A 519 -0.86 18.60 7.12
C GLN A 519 0.04 19.58 7.87
N GLN A 520 -0.10 20.91 7.65
CA GLN A 520 0.85 21.94 8.11
C GLN A 520 2.30 21.59 7.74
N PHE A 521 2.47 21.10 6.52
CA PHE A 521 3.71 20.53 6.04
C PHE A 521 4.18 21.24 4.77
N ASN A 522 5.47 21.51 4.69
CA ASN A 522 6.09 22.17 3.56
C ASN A 522 7.43 21.52 3.24
N LEU A 523 7.81 21.47 1.96
CA LEU A 523 9.12 20.98 1.55
C LEU A 523 9.54 21.56 0.20
N VAL A 524 10.83 21.45 -0.12
CA VAL A 524 11.37 21.81 -1.43
C VAL A 524 11.68 20.54 -2.22
N LEU A 525 11.00 20.34 -3.36
CA LEU A 525 11.26 19.25 -4.28
C LEU A 525 12.18 19.71 -5.42
N CYS A 526 13.27 18.99 -5.65
CA CYS A 526 14.14 19.18 -6.78
C CYS A 526 13.94 18.06 -7.81
N LEU A 527 13.55 18.42 -9.04
CA LEU A 527 13.35 17.47 -10.13
C LEU A 527 14.56 17.43 -11.07
N HIS A 528 15.09 16.23 -11.31
CA HIS A 528 16.21 15.96 -12.20
C HIS A 528 15.69 15.25 -13.44
N HIS A 529 15.99 15.78 -14.62
CA HIS A 529 15.64 15.11 -15.85
C HIS A 529 16.51 13.88 -16.06
N SER A 530 15.88 12.72 -16.27
CA SER A 530 16.51 11.55 -16.87
C SER A 530 15.64 11.06 -18.02
N ASP A 531 16.23 10.35 -18.97
CA ASP A 531 15.50 9.58 -19.99
C ASP A 531 15.54 8.07 -19.68
N ASP A 532 16.37 7.66 -18.73
CA ASP A 532 16.58 6.28 -18.30
C ASP A 532 15.91 6.04 -16.94
N PHE A 533 14.92 5.14 -16.91
CA PHE A 533 14.18 4.74 -15.71
C PHE A 533 13.90 3.24 -15.61
N GLY A 534 14.47 2.41 -16.52
CA GLY A 534 14.05 1.02 -16.66
C GLY A 534 12.52 0.92 -16.79
N ASP A 535 11.87 0.29 -15.79
CA ASP A 535 10.43 0.02 -15.76
C ASP A 535 9.62 0.96 -14.84
N THR A 536 10.24 2.01 -14.30
CA THR A 536 9.57 3.00 -13.42
C THR A 536 9.37 4.33 -14.14
N ASP A 537 8.42 5.15 -13.68
CA ASP A 537 8.21 6.49 -14.26
C ASP A 537 9.03 7.59 -13.54
N PHE A 538 9.56 7.28 -12.36
CA PHE A 538 10.36 8.16 -11.52
C PHE A 538 11.22 7.39 -10.51
N GLU A 539 12.26 8.04 -10.00
CA GLU A 539 13.17 7.50 -8.98
C GLU A 539 13.38 8.53 -7.86
N ASP A 540 13.18 8.15 -6.60
CA ASP A 540 13.56 8.98 -5.44
C ASP A 540 15.07 8.82 -5.19
N ILE A 541 15.80 9.92 -5.34
CA ILE A 541 17.26 10.00 -5.20
C ILE A 541 17.68 10.87 -4.00
N THR A 542 16.74 11.17 -3.10
CA THR A 542 16.95 12.06 -1.94
C THR A 542 18.14 11.62 -1.09
N THR A 543 18.27 10.32 -0.82
CA THR A 543 19.39 9.79 -0.03
C THR A 543 20.72 9.79 -0.79
N SER A 544 20.71 9.52 -2.09
CA SER A 544 21.94 9.47 -2.92
C SER A 544 22.58 10.85 -3.17
N TYR A 545 21.80 11.93 -3.19
CA TYR A 545 22.36 13.29 -3.35
C TYR A 545 23.12 13.75 -2.09
N GLY A 546 22.79 13.20 -0.91
CA GLY A 546 23.57 13.39 0.30
C GLY A 546 24.92 12.64 0.27
N GLU A 547 25.02 11.55 -0.50
CA GLU A 547 26.20 10.68 -0.51
C GLU A 547 27.41 11.24 -1.26
N ASP A 548 27.22 12.14 -2.23
CA ASP A 548 28.34 12.84 -2.89
C ASP A 548 29.14 13.74 -1.93
N SER A 549 28.56 14.07 -0.76
CA SER A 549 29.26 14.73 0.35
C SER A 549 29.80 13.76 1.43
N LYS A 550 29.51 12.46 1.31
CA LYS A 550 29.87 11.38 2.25
C LYS A 550 30.83 10.34 1.66
N VAL A 551 31.67 10.70 0.68
CA VAL A 551 32.79 9.85 0.21
C VAL A 551 33.82 9.51 1.33
N LEU A 552 33.60 9.93 2.58
CA LEU A 552 34.46 9.62 3.73
C LEU A 552 33.89 8.67 4.80
N LEU A 553 32.67 8.11 4.69
CA LEU A 553 32.22 7.08 5.65
C LEU A 553 31.35 5.98 5.02
N GLY A 554 32.00 4.83 4.75
CA GLY A 554 31.46 3.46 4.88
C GLY A 554 30.11 3.13 4.22
N LYS A 555 30.18 2.55 3.02
CA LYS A 555 29.09 1.88 2.29
C LYS A 555 28.22 0.96 3.16
N ARG A 556 26.89 1.00 2.97
CA ARG A 556 25.97 -0.09 3.35
C ARG A 556 25.26 -0.62 2.10
N THR A 557 25.25 -1.94 1.96
CA THR A 557 24.47 -2.70 0.96
C THR A 557 23.50 -3.65 1.68
N ALA A 558 22.35 -3.87 1.05
CA ALA A 558 21.14 -4.56 1.55
C ALA A 558 21.23 -6.09 1.63
N VAL A 559 20.45 -6.72 2.54
CA VAL A 559 19.31 -7.66 2.29
C VAL A 559 18.61 -8.00 3.64
N ASP A 560 17.32 -8.30 3.54
CA ASP A 560 16.18 -8.45 4.47
C ASP A 560 16.29 -9.44 5.64
N ASN A 561 15.84 -9.01 6.84
CA ASN A 561 14.90 -9.68 7.81
C ASN A 561 14.73 -8.78 9.07
N ILE A 562 14.13 -7.58 9.02
CA ILE A 562 14.30 -6.63 10.17
C ILE A 562 15.80 -6.25 10.38
N ASP A 563 16.67 -6.58 9.42
CA ASP A 563 18.00 -7.10 9.74
C ASP A 563 19.11 -6.06 9.81
N GLU A 564 20.02 -6.15 10.76
CA GLU A 564 20.20 -7.17 11.81
C GLU A 564 19.65 -6.62 13.17
N VAL A 565 18.36 -6.28 13.22
CA VAL A 565 17.52 -5.60 14.26
C VAL A 565 17.65 -4.09 14.45
N GLU A 566 18.73 -3.48 13.98
CA GLU A 566 18.74 -2.48 12.89
C GLU A 566 20.15 -2.50 12.21
N LYS A 567 20.66 -3.72 12.06
CA LYS A 567 22.03 -4.18 12.38
C LYS A 567 22.32 -3.93 13.86
N ASP A 568 23.50 -4.07 14.42
CA ASP A 568 24.01 -2.84 15.02
C ASP A 568 22.98 -1.81 15.59
N ALA A 569 22.47 -1.95 16.82
CA ALA A 569 22.10 -0.78 17.61
C ALA A 569 23.43 -0.01 17.88
N LYS A 570 23.97 0.56 16.78
CA LYS A 570 25.32 0.36 16.21
C LYS A 570 26.45 0.18 17.20
N ARG A 571 26.63 -1.10 17.60
CA ARG A 571 27.60 -1.60 18.57
C ARG A 571 27.50 -0.92 19.94
N LEU A 572 26.40 -1.11 20.70
CA LEU A 572 26.29 -0.85 22.16
C LEU A 572 27.49 -0.09 22.78
N ARG A 573 27.66 1.21 22.51
CA ARG A 573 28.78 2.07 22.98
C ARG A 573 30.19 1.47 22.80
N VAL A 574 30.84 1.64 21.65
CA VAL A 574 32.32 1.65 21.61
C VAL A 574 32.73 3.13 21.65
N ASN A 575 32.95 3.78 22.80
CA ASN A 575 33.28 3.30 24.16
C ASN A 575 32.22 3.61 25.22
#